data_AF-A0A078L0E9-F1
#
_entry.id   AF-A0A078L0E9-F1
#
_cell.length_a   1.000
_cell.length_b   1.000
_cell.length_c   1.000
_cell.angle_alpha   90.00
_cell.angle_beta   90.00
_cell.angle_gamma   90.00
#
_symmetry.space_group_name_H-M   'P 1'
#
loop_
_entity.id
_entity.type
_entity.pdbx_description
1 polymer ?
#
loop_
_entity_poly.entity_id
_entity_poly.type
_entity_poly.pdbx_seq_one_letter_code
_entity_poly.pdbx_strand_id
1 'polypeptide(L)'
;MFHRYLALSIMFIIMPFTADAKDVLNPASLGQAQKLIDEGKNIEAITILDRVIDSVWDKIPFQISFFTLTENSSKGFGMFNARKTNIYSKDNAEILLYLEPIGYKFASEKMDLFKFGCSMDLYLLNKEGKVVFNKENFLNQELMSHFHNREFFLNVTLSLTGLEIGDYTIKLITHDTVGKQQTETLVPIVITGETGGSIK
;
A
#
# COMPACT_ATOMS: atom_id res chain seq x y z
N MET A 1 -21.81 58.82 -35.77
CA MET A 1 -22.27 57.46 -35.45
C MET A 1 -21.04 56.54 -35.41
N PHE A 2 -20.39 56.41 -34.25
CA PHE A 2 -19.24 55.51 -34.07
C PHE A 2 -19.32 54.93 -32.66
N HIS A 3 -19.71 53.65 -32.55
CA HIS A 3 -19.75 52.92 -31.29
C HIS A 3 -18.35 52.35 -31.01
N ARG A 4 -17.72 52.80 -29.91
CA ARG A 4 -16.47 52.21 -29.39
C ARG A 4 -16.86 51.10 -28.42
N TYR A 5 -16.56 49.85 -28.76
CA TYR A 5 -16.67 48.72 -27.86
C TYR A 5 -15.50 48.74 -26.87
N LEU A 6 -15.81 48.85 -25.57
CA LEU A 6 -14.88 48.69 -24.48
C LEU A 6 -14.84 47.20 -24.11
N ALA A 7 -13.79 46.49 -24.54
CA ALA A 7 -13.57 45.11 -24.13
C ALA A 7 -12.99 45.10 -22.70
N LEU A 8 -13.79 44.65 -21.73
CA LEU A 8 -13.36 44.46 -20.35
C LEU A 8 -12.68 43.07 -20.25
N SER A 9 -11.35 43.03 -20.31
CA SER A 9 -10.59 41.81 -20.05
C SER A 9 -10.55 41.53 -18.55
N ILE A 10 -11.35 40.56 -18.09
CA ILE A 10 -11.27 40.05 -16.71
C ILE A 10 -10.09 39.07 -16.65
N MET A 11 -8.98 39.54 -16.08
CA MET A 11 -7.80 38.73 -15.80
C MET A 11 -8.04 37.94 -14.51
N PHE A 12 -8.32 36.63 -14.63
CA PHE A 12 -8.33 35.73 -13.49
C PHE A 12 -6.89 35.49 -13.02
N ILE A 13 -6.49 36.13 -11.93
CA ILE A 13 -5.27 35.79 -11.21
C ILE A 13 -5.57 34.50 -10.44
N ILE A 14 -5.18 33.35 -10.99
CA ILE A 14 -5.12 32.11 -10.23
C ILE A 14 -3.86 32.20 -9.38
N MET A 15 -4.00 32.64 -8.12
CA MET A 15 -2.91 32.51 -7.16
C MET A 15 -2.73 31.03 -6.84
N PRO A 16 -1.52 30.46 -6.99
CA PRO A 16 -1.25 29.12 -6.50
C PRO A 16 -1.29 29.16 -4.97
N PHE A 17 -2.33 28.56 -4.38
CA PHE A 17 -2.37 28.34 -2.94
C PHE A 17 -1.46 27.15 -2.62
N THR A 18 -0.18 27.43 -2.37
CA THR A 18 0.72 26.42 -1.80
C THR A 18 0.49 26.39 -0.30
N ALA A 19 -0.55 25.67 0.13
CA ALA A 19 -0.67 25.30 1.53
C ALA A 19 0.48 24.36 1.86
N ASP A 20 1.33 24.76 2.82
CA ASP A 20 2.33 23.86 3.38
C ASP A 20 1.60 22.65 3.98
N ALA A 21 2.05 21.41 3.71
CA ALA A 21 1.33 20.19 4.13
C ALA A 21 1.10 20.10 5.66
N LYS A 22 1.85 20.89 6.44
CA LYS A 22 1.69 21.05 7.89
C LYS A 22 0.47 21.88 8.30
N ASP A 23 -0.02 22.76 7.43
CA ASP A 23 -1.12 23.68 7.72
C ASP A 23 -2.51 23.09 7.41
N VAL A 24 -2.57 21.90 6.80
CA VAL A 24 -3.83 21.24 6.40
C VAL A 24 -4.51 20.50 7.56
N LEU A 25 -3.75 19.94 8.50
CA LEU A 25 -4.29 19.34 9.73
C LEU A 25 -4.57 20.43 10.77
N ASN A 26 -5.58 21.26 10.53
CA ASN A 26 -6.00 22.28 11.48
C ASN A 26 -7.52 22.18 11.79
N PRO A 27 -7.98 22.71 12.95
CA PRO A 27 -9.39 22.70 13.30
C PRO A 27 -10.31 23.40 12.30
N ALA A 28 -9.79 24.37 11.52
CA ALA A 28 -10.57 25.09 10.52
C ALA A 28 -10.93 24.20 9.32
N SER A 29 -10.05 23.30 8.87
CA SER A 29 -10.34 22.34 7.80
C SER A 29 -11.42 21.34 8.19
N LEU A 30 -11.39 20.83 9.43
CA LEU A 30 -12.45 19.95 9.95
C LEU A 30 -13.78 20.69 10.09
N GLY A 31 -13.76 21.93 10.61
CA GLY A 31 -14.95 22.78 10.71
C GLY A 31 -15.54 23.13 9.34
N GLN A 32 -14.70 23.37 8.33
CA GLN A 32 -15.13 23.63 6.97
C GLN A 32 -15.79 22.40 6.33
N ALA A 33 -15.20 21.21 6.51
CA ALA A 33 -15.81 19.97 6.05
C ALA A 33 -17.19 19.75 6.70
N GLN A 34 -17.32 19.98 8.01
CA GLN A 34 -18.60 19.88 8.71
C GLN A 34 -19.66 20.83 8.14
N LYS A 35 -19.30 22.10 7.91
CA LYS A 35 -20.22 23.07 7.31
C LYS A 35 -20.70 22.63 5.92
N LEU A 36 -19.81 22.07 5.10
CA LEU A 36 -20.18 21.55 3.77
C LEU A 36 -21.12 20.36 3.87
N ILE A 37 -20.93 19.47 4.85
CA ILE A 37 -21.85 18.35 5.14
C ILE A 37 -23.24 18.89 5.52
N ASP A 38 -23.31 19.88 6.40
CA ASP A 38 -24.57 20.50 6.84
C ASP A 38 -25.33 21.18 5.67
N GLU A 39 -24.59 21.69 4.68
CA GLU A 39 -25.12 22.26 3.44
C GLU A 39 -25.43 21.21 2.34
N GLY A 40 -25.19 19.91 2.60
CA GLY A 40 -25.38 18.82 1.62
C GLY A 40 -24.30 18.72 0.54
N LYS A 41 -23.20 19.48 0.66
CA LYS A 41 -22.07 19.56 -0.29
C LYS A 41 -21.01 18.50 0.03
N ASN A 42 -21.43 17.24 -0.03
CA ASN A 42 -20.63 16.11 0.45
C ASN A 42 -19.36 15.84 -0.39
N ILE A 43 -19.38 16.14 -1.68
CA ILE A 43 -18.22 15.94 -2.57
C ILE A 43 -17.12 16.97 -2.27
N GLU A 44 -17.50 18.21 -1.99
CA GLU A 44 -16.56 19.24 -1.54
C GLU A 44 -16.03 18.91 -0.14
N ALA A 45 -16.88 18.40 0.75
CA ALA A 45 -16.47 17.99 2.09
C ALA A 45 -15.40 16.88 2.05
N ILE A 46 -15.62 15.83 1.25
CA ILE A 46 -14.63 14.73 1.16
C ILE A 46 -13.30 15.20 0.58
N THR A 47 -13.32 16.14 -0.37
CA THR A 47 -12.10 16.74 -0.91
C THR A 47 -11.26 17.45 0.16
N ILE A 48 -11.89 18.07 1.16
CA ILE A 48 -11.17 18.68 2.29
C ILE A 48 -10.64 17.61 3.23
N LEU A 49 -11.46 16.60 3.53
CA LEU A 49 -11.08 15.50 4.41
C LEU A 49 -9.94 14.67 3.84
N ASP A 50 -9.85 14.50 2.52
CA ASP A 50 -8.75 13.77 1.90
C ASP A 50 -7.39 14.43 2.15
N ARG A 51 -7.32 15.77 2.14
CA ARG A 51 -6.08 16.48 2.47
C ARG A 51 -5.73 16.34 3.95
N VAL A 52 -6.74 16.31 4.81
CA VAL A 52 -6.54 16.03 6.25
C VAL A 52 -5.99 14.62 6.43
N ILE A 53 -6.52 13.63 5.70
CA ILE A 53 -6.02 12.25 5.72
C ILE A 53 -4.57 12.21 5.23
N ASP A 54 -4.19 12.96 4.19
CA ASP A 54 -2.79 13.06 3.75
C ASP A 54 -1.85 13.49 4.88
N SER A 55 -2.22 14.53 5.63
CA SER A 55 -1.39 15.00 6.75
C SER A 55 -1.27 13.99 7.90
N VAL A 56 -2.27 13.13 8.08
CA VAL A 56 -2.21 12.03 9.07
C VAL A 56 -1.39 10.88 8.53
N TRP A 57 -1.63 10.48 7.28
CA TRP A 57 -0.88 9.45 6.56
C TRP A 57 0.61 9.73 6.59
N ASP A 58 1.00 10.99 6.44
CA ASP A 58 2.40 11.37 6.43
C ASP A 58 3.16 11.12 7.74
N LYS A 59 2.41 10.98 8.84
CA LYS A 59 2.95 10.70 10.18
C LYS A 59 2.99 9.20 10.49
N ILE A 60 2.36 8.36 9.68
CA ILE A 60 2.37 6.91 9.85
C ILE A 60 3.75 6.39 9.38
N PRO A 61 4.52 5.70 10.24
CA PRO A 61 5.72 5.00 9.80
C PRO A 61 5.38 3.94 8.76
N PHE A 62 6.25 3.73 7.78
CA PHE A 62 6.02 2.70 6.77
C PHE A 62 6.02 1.32 7.43
N GLN A 63 4.93 0.56 7.25
CA GLN A 63 4.78 -0.78 7.80
C GLN A 63 3.80 -1.61 6.95
N ILE A 64 3.74 -2.92 7.20
CA ILE A 64 2.65 -3.77 6.72
C ILE A 64 1.55 -3.76 7.78
N SER A 65 0.42 -3.11 7.51
CA SER A 65 -0.71 -3.05 8.46
C SER A 65 -1.49 -4.34 8.54
N PHE A 66 -1.51 -5.11 7.45
CA PHE A 66 -2.21 -6.38 7.37
C PHE A 66 -1.49 -7.34 6.43
N PHE A 67 -1.44 -8.61 6.78
CA PHE A 67 -1.05 -9.68 5.87
C PHE A 67 -1.74 -10.99 6.22
N THR A 68 -1.90 -11.86 5.21
CA THR A 68 -2.39 -13.22 5.40
C THR A 68 -1.87 -14.16 4.32
N LEU A 69 -1.74 -15.44 4.66
CA LEU A 69 -1.67 -16.51 3.65
C LEU A 69 -2.99 -16.61 2.91
N THR A 70 -2.96 -16.89 1.62
CA THR A 70 -4.17 -16.99 0.79
C THR A 70 -4.26 -18.29 0.00
N GLU A 71 -5.48 -18.65 -0.40
CA GLU A 71 -5.76 -19.79 -1.28
C GLU A 71 -5.53 -19.45 -2.76
N ASN A 72 -5.64 -18.17 -3.11
CA ASN A 72 -5.45 -17.66 -4.47
C ASN A 72 -4.97 -16.19 -4.43
N SER A 73 -4.49 -15.71 -5.57
CA SER A 73 -4.12 -14.31 -5.75
C SER A 73 -5.34 -13.38 -5.65
N SER A 74 -5.17 -12.29 -4.91
CA SER A 74 -6.16 -11.23 -4.74
C SER A 74 -6.31 -10.38 -6.02
N LYS A 75 -7.52 -9.87 -6.25
CA LYS A 75 -7.85 -8.98 -7.38
C LYS A 75 -8.07 -7.52 -6.97
N GLY A 76 -7.99 -7.19 -5.69
CA GLY A 76 -8.23 -5.86 -5.18
C GLY A 76 -7.90 -5.71 -3.70
N PHE A 77 -7.80 -4.48 -3.23
CA PHE A 77 -7.56 -4.20 -1.82
C PHE A 77 -8.68 -4.78 -0.94
N GLY A 78 -8.33 -5.47 0.15
CA GLY A 78 -9.27 -6.22 1.00
C GLY A 78 -9.94 -7.43 0.33
N MET A 79 -9.62 -7.79 -0.92
CA MET A 79 -10.27 -8.88 -1.65
C MET A 79 -9.43 -10.17 -1.64
N PHE A 80 -9.30 -10.82 -0.50
CA PHE A 80 -8.49 -12.04 -0.34
C PHE A 80 -9.32 -13.22 0.21
N ASN A 81 -8.89 -14.44 -0.14
CA ASN A 81 -9.40 -15.67 0.47
C ASN A 81 -8.32 -16.22 1.39
N ALA A 82 -8.47 -16.00 2.69
CA ALA A 82 -7.49 -16.42 3.68
C ALA A 82 -7.35 -17.95 3.71
N ARG A 83 -6.12 -18.42 3.69
CA ARG A 83 -5.81 -19.85 3.86
C ARG A 83 -5.96 -20.22 5.33
N LYS A 84 -6.65 -21.32 5.60
CA LYS A 84 -6.89 -21.80 6.99
C LYS A 84 -5.63 -22.31 7.71
N THR A 85 -4.62 -22.75 6.96
CA THR A 85 -3.41 -23.38 7.51
C THR A 85 -2.15 -22.80 6.87
N ASN A 86 -1.04 -22.87 7.60
CA ASN A 86 0.30 -22.56 7.11
C ASN A 86 1.10 -23.83 6.77
N ILE A 87 0.41 -24.94 6.52
CA ILE A 87 0.99 -26.26 6.25
C ILE A 87 1.01 -26.50 4.75
N TYR A 88 2.16 -26.94 4.26
CA TYR A 88 2.44 -27.19 2.85
C TYR A 88 3.13 -28.54 2.66
N SER A 89 2.81 -29.22 1.56
CA SER A 89 3.49 -30.45 1.19
C SER A 89 4.89 -30.16 0.68
N LYS A 90 5.88 -30.97 1.06
CA LYS A 90 7.24 -30.90 0.53
C LYS A 90 7.31 -31.07 -0.99
N ASP A 91 6.30 -31.71 -1.59
CA ASP A 91 6.28 -32.01 -3.03
C ASP A 91 5.69 -30.85 -3.85
N ASN A 92 4.91 -29.96 -3.24
CA ASN A 92 4.34 -28.78 -3.89
C ASN A 92 3.98 -27.69 -2.87
N ALA A 93 4.97 -26.90 -2.45
CA ALA A 93 4.77 -25.76 -1.55
C ALA A 93 4.62 -24.46 -2.36
N GLU A 94 3.42 -24.23 -2.90
CA GLU A 94 3.02 -22.92 -3.43
C GLU A 94 2.40 -22.08 -2.30
N ILE A 95 3.10 -21.01 -1.93
CA ILE A 95 2.73 -20.13 -0.83
C ILE A 95 2.30 -18.81 -1.42
N LEU A 96 1.04 -18.46 -1.19
CA LEU A 96 0.45 -17.20 -1.61
C LEU A 96 0.24 -16.33 -0.39
N LEU A 97 0.65 -15.08 -0.51
CA LEU A 97 0.61 -14.07 0.54
C LEU A 97 -0.05 -12.81 -0.01
N TYR A 98 -0.93 -12.24 0.80
CA TYR A 98 -1.54 -10.94 0.60
C TYR A 98 -1.02 -9.98 1.66
N LEU A 99 -0.55 -8.80 1.28
CA LEU A 99 -0.04 -7.77 2.18
C LEU A 99 -0.64 -6.41 1.83
N GLU A 100 -0.93 -5.60 2.87
CA GLU A 100 -1.38 -4.21 2.77
C GLU A 100 -0.32 -3.30 3.43
N PRO A 101 0.52 -2.62 2.62
CA PRO A 101 1.42 -1.60 3.14
C PRO A 101 0.66 -0.33 3.54
N ILE A 102 1.11 0.34 4.60
CA ILE A 102 0.59 1.65 5.04
C ILE A 102 1.76 2.60 5.32
N GLY A 103 1.52 3.91 5.20
CA GLY A 103 2.52 4.93 5.51
C GLY A 103 3.61 5.12 4.45
N TYR A 104 3.46 4.47 3.28
CA TYR A 104 4.36 4.70 2.14
C TYR A 104 4.21 6.12 1.60
N LYS A 105 5.25 6.63 0.95
CA LYS A 105 5.31 7.99 0.42
C LYS A 105 4.93 8.06 -1.05
N PHE A 106 4.43 9.24 -1.43
CA PHE A 106 4.11 9.61 -2.80
C PHE A 106 5.14 10.62 -3.31
N ALA A 107 5.66 10.41 -4.51
CA ALA A 107 6.47 11.39 -5.23
C ALA A 107 5.61 12.05 -6.33
N SER A 108 5.63 13.38 -6.42
CA SER A 108 4.98 14.07 -7.55
C SER A 108 5.87 14.00 -8.78
N GLU A 109 5.34 13.43 -9.87
CA GLU A 109 6.03 13.34 -11.16
C GLU A 109 5.65 14.53 -12.05
N LYS A 110 4.36 14.91 -12.06
CA LYS A 110 3.76 16.04 -12.77
C LYS A 110 2.54 16.54 -11.99
N MET A 111 1.91 17.61 -12.48
CA MET A 111 0.63 18.08 -11.94
C MET A 111 -0.39 16.94 -11.91
N ASP A 112 -0.85 16.64 -10.71
CA ASP A 112 -1.81 15.58 -10.37
C ASP A 112 -1.39 14.18 -10.84
N LEU A 113 -0.09 13.86 -10.88
CA LEU A 113 0.40 12.49 -11.11
C LEU A 113 1.44 12.13 -10.06
N PHE A 114 1.15 11.07 -9.30
CA PHE A 114 1.94 10.62 -8.17
C PHE A 114 2.48 9.21 -8.41
N LYS A 115 3.75 9.01 -8.09
CA LYS A 115 4.42 7.71 -8.08
C LYS A 115 4.56 7.21 -6.64
N PHE A 116 4.34 5.92 -6.44
CA PHE A 116 4.56 5.21 -5.18
C PHE A 116 4.79 3.73 -5.44
N GLY A 117 5.26 2.97 -4.46
CA GLY A 117 5.49 1.54 -4.64
C GLY A 117 6.24 0.89 -3.51
N CYS A 118 6.45 -0.41 -3.66
CA CYS A 118 7.29 -1.19 -2.78
C CYS A 118 8.19 -2.15 -3.56
N SER A 119 9.40 -2.35 -3.05
CA SER A 119 10.22 -3.51 -3.38
C SER A 119 10.32 -4.44 -2.17
N MET A 120 10.70 -5.70 -2.41
CA MET A 120 10.73 -6.70 -1.35
C MET A 120 11.92 -7.65 -1.52
N ASP A 121 12.63 -7.88 -0.42
CA ASP A 121 13.60 -8.96 -0.29
C ASP A 121 12.96 -10.15 0.41
N LEU A 122 13.39 -11.34 0.02
CA LEU A 122 12.90 -12.61 0.55
C LEU A 122 14.05 -13.36 1.25
N TYR A 123 13.78 -13.85 2.45
CA TYR A 123 14.63 -14.80 3.16
C TYR A 123 13.77 -15.95 3.66
N LEU A 124 14.31 -17.17 3.59
CA LEU A 124 13.74 -18.34 4.23
C LEU A 124 14.67 -18.78 5.36
N LEU A 125 14.13 -18.84 6.56
CA LEU A 125 14.84 -19.25 7.77
C LEU A 125 14.34 -20.63 8.17
N ASN A 126 15.24 -21.51 8.61
CA ASN A 126 14.86 -22.77 9.24
C ASN A 126 14.46 -22.55 10.72
N LYS A 127 14.09 -23.63 11.43
CA LYS A 127 13.68 -23.57 12.85
C LYS A 127 14.75 -23.01 13.80
N GLU A 128 16.03 -23.09 13.45
CA GLU A 128 17.12 -22.48 14.23
C GLU A 128 17.34 -20.98 13.90
N GLY A 129 16.56 -20.41 12.98
CA GLY A 129 16.72 -19.02 12.52
C GLY A 129 17.85 -18.84 11.50
N LYS A 130 18.45 -19.92 11.00
CA LYS A 130 19.48 -19.86 9.96
C LYS A 130 18.83 -19.61 8.60
N VAL A 131 19.37 -18.65 7.85
CA VAL A 131 18.98 -18.42 6.45
C VAL A 131 19.40 -19.63 5.61
N VAL A 132 18.42 -20.29 5.00
CA VAL A 132 18.62 -21.43 4.09
C VAL A 132 18.42 -21.04 2.63
N PHE A 133 17.74 -19.92 2.38
CA PHE A 133 17.57 -19.33 1.06
C PHE A 133 17.34 -17.82 1.20
N ASN A 134 17.82 -17.03 0.25
CA ASN A 134 17.47 -15.63 0.14
C ASN A 134 17.45 -15.16 -1.32
N LYS A 135 16.67 -14.13 -1.58
CA LYS A 135 16.63 -13.42 -2.85
C LYS A 135 16.29 -11.95 -2.59
N GLU A 136 17.27 -11.09 -2.79
CA GLU A 136 17.07 -9.64 -2.78
C GLU A 136 16.30 -9.19 -4.02
N ASN A 137 15.58 -8.09 -3.91
CA ASN A 137 14.72 -7.53 -4.96
C ASN A 137 13.83 -8.62 -5.61
N PHE A 138 13.29 -9.50 -4.78
CA PHE A 138 12.41 -10.59 -5.19
C PHE A 138 11.15 -10.06 -5.89
N LEU A 139 10.63 -8.93 -5.41
CA LEU A 139 9.49 -8.23 -5.98
C LEU A 139 9.80 -6.74 -6.09
N ASN A 140 9.33 -6.10 -7.16
CA ASN A 140 9.31 -4.65 -7.30
C ASN A 140 7.99 -4.23 -7.96
N GLN A 141 7.20 -3.45 -7.24
CA GLN A 141 5.90 -2.95 -7.69
C GLN A 141 5.91 -1.43 -7.57
N GLU A 142 5.85 -0.74 -8.70
CA GLU A 142 5.66 0.71 -8.78
C GLU A 142 4.34 1.01 -9.46
N LEU A 143 3.63 2.03 -8.97
CA LEU A 143 2.37 2.50 -9.50
C LEU A 143 2.43 4.01 -9.74
N MET A 144 1.64 4.46 -10.70
CA MET A 144 1.33 5.87 -10.91
C MET A 144 -0.17 6.07 -10.75
N SER A 145 -0.57 7.16 -10.12
CA SER A 145 -1.98 7.47 -9.84
C SER A 145 -2.22 8.97 -9.90
N HIS A 146 -3.42 9.36 -10.33
CA HIS A 146 -3.87 10.76 -10.27
C HIS A 146 -4.30 11.22 -8.87
N PHE A 147 -4.32 10.29 -7.92
CA PHE A 147 -4.66 10.51 -6.53
C PHE A 147 -3.61 9.86 -5.63
N HIS A 148 -3.53 10.28 -4.37
CA HIS A 148 -2.88 9.49 -3.34
C HIS A 148 -3.71 8.22 -3.09
N ASN A 149 -3.48 7.19 -3.91
CA ASN A 149 -4.19 5.93 -3.79
C ASN A 149 -3.69 5.21 -2.53
N ARG A 150 -4.58 5.02 -1.56
CA ARG A 150 -4.33 4.38 -0.26
C ARG A 150 -4.81 2.92 -0.20
N GLU A 151 -5.39 2.41 -1.29
CA GLU A 151 -5.84 1.02 -1.45
C GLU A 151 -4.77 0.20 -2.18
N PHE A 152 -3.53 0.21 -1.67
CA PHE A 152 -2.40 -0.51 -2.24
C PHE A 152 -2.17 -1.85 -1.55
N PHE A 153 -1.93 -2.90 -2.34
CA PHE A 153 -1.70 -4.25 -1.84
C PHE A 153 -0.66 -4.98 -2.69
N LEU A 154 -0.08 -6.04 -2.11
CA LEU A 154 0.89 -6.90 -2.75
C LEU A 154 0.39 -8.35 -2.75
N ASN A 155 0.50 -9.00 -3.91
CA ASN A 155 0.43 -10.46 -4.01
C ASN A 155 1.87 -10.99 -4.06
N VAL A 156 2.23 -11.85 -3.11
CA VAL A 156 3.52 -12.54 -3.08
C VAL A 156 3.26 -14.03 -3.33
N THR A 157 3.96 -14.59 -4.32
CA THR A 157 3.87 -16.02 -4.69
C THR A 157 5.25 -16.65 -4.57
N LEU A 158 5.38 -17.66 -3.72
CA LEU A 158 6.61 -18.42 -3.53
C LEU A 158 6.37 -19.88 -3.90
N SER A 159 7.14 -20.39 -4.85
CA SER A 159 7.16 -21.81 -5.21
C SER A 159 8.41 -22.45 -4.60
N LEU A 160 8.28 -23.04 -3.43
CA LEU A 160 9.40 -23.65 -2.71
C LEU A 160 9.48 -25.14 -3.04
N THR A 161 10.68 -25.60 -3.41
CA THR A 161 10.96 -27.00 -3.72
C THR A 161 12.24 -27.45 -3.05
N GLY A 162 12.38 -28.76 -2.80
CA GLY A 162 13.59 -29.32 -2.19
C GLY A 162 13.79 -28.97 -0.71
N LEU A 163 12.75 -28.45 -0.04
CA LEU A 163 12.78 -28.25 1.41
C LEU A 163 12.63 -29.59 2.14
N GLU A 164 13.39 -29.73 3.23
CA GLU A 164 13.18 -30.81 4.18
C GLU A 164 11.88 -30.58 4.95
N ILE A 165 11.36 -31.64 5.57
CA ILE A 165 10.20 -31.54 6.46
C ILE A 165 10.62 -30.76 7.70
N GLY A 166 9.81 -29.78 8.10
CA GLY A 166 10.04 -29.00 9.31
C GLY A 166 9.42 -27.61 9.29
N ASP A 167 9.74 -26.86 10.33
CA ASP A 167 9.28 -25.48 10.51
C ASP A 167 10.23 -24.50 9.83
N TYR A 168 9.65 -23.53 9.14
CA TYR A 168 10.37 -22.45 8.49
C TYR A 168 9.69 -21.11 8.77
N THR A 169 10.46 -20.03 8.64
CA THR A 169 9.93 -18.68 8.64
C THR A 169 10.31 -17.99 7.34
N ILE A 170 9.31 -17.53 6.60
CA ILE A 170 9.51 -16.58 5.51
C ILE A 170 9.69 -15.21 6.15
N LYS A 171 10.83 -14.58 5.91
CA LYS A 171 11.09 -13.19 6.28
C LYS A 171 11.08 -12.34 5.02
N LEU A 172 10.19 -11.35 5.01
CA LEU A 172 10.07 -10.36 3.95
C LEU A 172 10.58 -9.02 4.48
N ILE A 173 11.53 -8.41 3.79
CA ILE A 173 11.91 -7.01 4.03
C ILE A 173 11.26 -6.20 2.92
N THR A 174 10.24 -5.43 3.27
CA THR A 174 9.54 -4.58 2.31
C THR A 174 10.10 -3.17 2.41
N HIS A 175 10.41 -2.56 1.28
CA HIS A 175 10.95 -1.22 1.16
C HIS A 175 9.94 -0.31 0.48
N ASP A 176 9.69 0.87 1.04
CA ASP A 176 9.01 1.97 0.35
C ASP A 176 9.98 2.58 -0.67
N THR A 177 9.62 2.50 -1.95
CA THR A 177 10.50 2.96 -3.04
C THR A 177 10.67 4.48 -3.08
N VAL A 178 9.78 5.24 -2.44
CA VAL A 178 9.83 6.70 -2.38
C VAL A 178 10.34 7.16 -1.02
N GLY A 179 9.73 6.70 0.07
CA GLY A 179 10.05 7.14 1.42
C GLY A 179 11.36 6.58 1.97
N LYS A 180 11.95 5.58 1.31
CA LYS A 180 13.22 4.92 1.70
C LYS A 180 13.18 4.36 3.13
N GLN A 181 11.98 4.03 3.60
CA GLN A 181 11.75 3.30 4.83
C GLN A 181 11.57 1.82 4.50
N GLN A 182 11.77 0.96 5.48
CA GLN A 182 11.55 -0.48 5.32
C GLN A 182 10.88 -1.05 6.56
N THR A 183 10.22 -2.18 6.38
CA THR A 183 9.57 -2.95 7.44
C THR A 183 9.84 -4.44 7.24
N GLU A 184 9.83 -5.19 8.33
CA GLU A 184 9.95 -6.64 8.32
C GLU A 184 8.57 -7.30 8.48
N THR A 185 8.36 -8.42 7.82
CA THR A 185 7.22 -9.31 8.04
C THR A 185 7.70 -10.75 8.14
N LEU A 186 7.32 -11.42 9.22
CA LEU A 186 7.68 -12.81 9.50
C LEU A 186 6.44 -13.70 9.35
N VAL A 187 6.52 -14.69 8.47
CA VAL A 187 5.42 -15.62 8.17
C VAL A 187 5.88 -17.05 8.47
N PRO A 188 5.39 -17.67 9.56
CA PRO A 188 5.72 -19.05 9.87
C PRO A 188 4.98 -20.00 8.93
N ILE A 189 5.69 -21.02 8.44
CA ILE A 189 5.14 -22.11 7.62
C ILE A 189 5.67 -23.46 8.09
N VAL A 190 4.94 -24.52 7.79
CA VAL A 190 5.33 -25.89 8.09
C VAL A 190 5.35 -26.70 6.80
N ILE A 191 6.47 -27.37 6.55
CA ILE A 191 6.61 -28.31 5.43
C ILE A 191 6.42 -29.73 5.95
N THR A 192 5.47 -30.47 5.37
CA THR A 192 5.11 -31.84 5.75
C THR A 192 5.30 -32.83 4.60
N GLY A 193 5.47 -34.12 4.93
CA GLY A 193 5.54 -35.20 3.94
C GLY A 193 4.20 -35.57 3.29
N GLU A 194 3.08 -35.16 3.88
CA GLU A 194 1.75 -35.41 3.36
C GLU A 194 1.36 -34.32 2.35
N THR A 195 0.58 -34.67 1.32
CA THR A 195 -0.10 -33.69 0.46
C THR A 195 -1.02 -32.86 1.34
N GLY A 196 -0.62 -31.62 1.66
CA GLY A 196 -1.38 -30.67 2.46
C GLY A 196 -2.72 -30.33 1.82
N GLY A 197 -3.67 -31.23 1.97
CA GLY A 197 -5.04 -31.11 1.51
C GLY A 197 -5.80 -30.17 2.42
N SER A 198 -6.58 -29.28 1.80
CA SER A 198 -7.57 -28.46 2.50
C SER A 198 -8.39 -29.36 3.42
N ILE A 199 -8.29 -29.13 4.73
CA ILE A 199 -9.18 -29.77 5.69
C ILE A 199 -10.57 -29.21 5.37
N LYS A 200 -11.40 -30.06 4.77
CA LYS A 200 -12.79 -29.76 4.41
C LYS A 200 -13.55 -29.25 5.63
#